data_AF-A0A520HIR8-F1
#
_entry.id   AF-A0A520HIR8-F1
#
_cell.length_a   1.000
_cell.length_b   1.000
_cell.length_c   1.000
_cell.angle_alpha   90.00
_cell.angle_beta   90.00
_cell.angle_gamma   90.00
#
_symmetry.space_group_name_H-M   'P 1'
#
loop_
_entity.id
_entity.type
_entity.pdbx_description
1 polymer ?
#
loop_
_entity_poly.entity_id
_entity_poly.type
_entity_poly.pdbx_seq_one_letter_code
_entity_poly.pdbx_strand_id
1 'polypeptide(L)'
;MDVMTRIERALQSALARTGQPGCPPRLGQAMHHAVFPRGARIRPRLTLAVAAACGEDAPAVSDAAGIAIELMHCASLVHDDLPCFDDADTRRGRASVHRAFGEPLAVLAGDALIVLAYQTLAQGAVTQPLRLGQLILTLGQAVGVPCGIVAGQAWECEPAADLALYQREKTGALFAAGSHSQA
;
A
#
# COMPACT_ATOMS: atom_id res chain seq x y z
N MET A 1 3.37 -23.25 -4.55
CA MET A 1 2.50 -22.51 -3.61
C MET A 1 1.63 -21.58 -4.43
N ASP A 2 0.33 -21.52 -4.18
CA ASP A 2 -0.54 -20.59 -4.89
C ASP A 2 -0.16 -19.12 -4.62
N VAL A 3 -0.29 -18.26 -5.63
CA VAL A 3 0.14 -16.85 -5.58
C VAL A 3 -0.61 -16.09 -4.49
N MET A 4 -1.91 -16.35 -4.29
CA MET A 4 -2.67 -15.70 -3.22
C MET A 4 -2.13 -16.10 -1.85
N THR A 5 -1.78 -17.38 -1.68
CA THR A 5 -1.18 -17.87 -0.43
C THR A 5 0.19 -17.24 -0.17
N ARG A 6 1.01 -17.02 -1.21
CA ARG A 6 2.30 -16.31 -1.12
C ARG A 6 2.09 -14.88 -0.64
N ILE A 7 1.14 -14.15 -1.24
CA ILE A 7 0.82 -12.76 -0.89
C ILE A 7 0.28 -12.65 0.53
N GLU A 8 -0.71 -13.46 0.91
CA GLU A 8 -1.32 -13.39 2.24
C GLU A 8 -0.30 -13.71 3.34
N ARG A 9 0.60 -14.68 3.13
CA ARG A 9 1.69 -14.94 4.10
C ARG A 9 2.64 -13.75 4.21
N ALA A 10 3.02 -13.15 3.09
CA ALA A 10 3.93 -12.01 3.10
C ALA A 10 3.30 -10.77 3.78
N LEU A 11 2.00 -10.51 3.57
CA LEU A 11 1.25 -9.49 4.31
C LEU A 11 1.21 -9.78 5.81
N GLN A 12 0.88 -11.02 6.20
CA GLN A 12 0.89 -11.43 7.61
C GLN A 12 2.26 -11.22 8.25
N SER A 13 3.34 -11.56 7.53
CA SER A 13 4.70 -11.33 8.00
C SER A 13 5.03 -9.85 8.16
N ALA A 14 4.57 -8.99 7.25
CA ALA A 14 4.76 -7.54 7.36
C ALA A 14 4.03 -6.97 8.59
N LEU A 15 2.79 -7.39 8.83
CA LEU A 15 2.00 -6.93 9.98
C LEU A 15 2.35 -7.63 11.30
N ALA A 16 3.16 -8.69 11.33
CA ALA A 16 3.53 -9.37 12.57
C ALA A 16 4.12 -8.43 13.64
N ARG A 17 4.78 -7.33 13.21
CA ARG A 17 5.32 -6.27 14.08
C ARG A 17 4.25 -5.56 14.91
N THR A 18 3.01 -5.49 14.43
CA THR A 18 1.91 -4.85 15.17
C THR A 18 1.45 -5.67 16.37
N GLY A 19 1.85 -6.94 16.45
CA GLY A 19 1.60 -7.83 17.59
C GLY A 19 2.76 -7.91 18.59
N GLN A 20 3.86 -7.19 18.36
CA GLN A 20 5.04 -7.25 19.24
C GLN A 20 4.87 -6.40 20.51
N PRO A 21 5.52 -6.78 21.62
CA PRO A 21 5.55 -5.97 22.83
C PRO A 21 6.01 -4.54 22.54
N GLY A 22 5.27 -3.56 23.06
CA GLY A 22 5.53 -2.13 22.85
C GLY A 22 4.72 -1.49 21.71
N CYS A 23 4.09 -2.27 20.83
CA CYS A 23 3.13 -1.72 19.88
C CYS A 23 1.79 -1.37 20.57
N PRO A 24 1.23 -0.16 20.37
CA PRO A 24 -0.11 0.16 20.88
C PRO A 24 -1.18 -0.79 20.29
N PRO A 25 -1.93 -1.53 21.12
CA PRO A 25 -2.78 -2.63 20.65
C PRO A 25 -3.91 -2.17 19.72
N ARG A 26 -4.49 -0.98 19.98
CA ARG A 26 -5.56 -0.43 19.13
C ARG A 26 -5.06 -0.01 17.75
N LEU A 27 -3.83 0.49 17.65
CA LEU A 27 -3.21 0.81 16.36
C LEU A 27 -2.98 -0.48 15.55
N GLY A 28 -2.42 -1.51 16.18
CA GLY A 28 -2.23 -2.80 15.53
C GLY A 28 -3.54 -3.42 15.03
N GLN A 29 -4.61 -3.32 15.81
CA GLN A 29 -5.96 -3.76 15.38
C GLN A 29 -6.48 -2.94 14.19
N ALA A 30 -6.31 -1.62 14.20
CA ALA A 30 -6.74 -0.73 13.10
C ALA A 30 -5.98 -1.04 11.80
N MET A 31 -4.66 -1.21 11.86
CA MET A 31 -3.83 -1.60 10.70
C MET A 31 -4.26 -2.97 10.16
N HIS A 32 -4.52 -3.94 11.04
CA HIS A 32 -4.97 -5.28 10.62
C HIS A 32 -6.38 -5.24 10.00
N HIS A 33 -7.27 -4.40 10.54
CA HIS A 33 -8.61 -4.18 9.97
C HIS A 33 -8.56 -3.50 8.61
N ALA A 34 -7.60 -2.61 8.35
CA ALA A 34 -7.40 -1.97 7.05
C ALA A 34 -6.91 -2.96 5.97
N VAL A 35 -6.03 -3.90 6.33
CA VAL A 35 -5.32 -4.76 5.37
C VAL A 35 -6.07 -6.06 5.03
N PHE A 36 -6.77 -6.65 6.00
CA PHE A 36 -7.42 -7.97 5.84
C PHE A 36 -8.95 -7.99 5.57
N PRO A 37 -9.65 -6.93 5.11
CA PRO A 37 -10.92 -7.11 4.43
C PRO A 37 -10.66 -7.79 3.09
N ARG A 38 -11.14 -9.03 2.92
CA ARG A 38 -11.07 -9.84 1.68
C ARG A 38 -11.00 -8.96 0.43
N GLY A 39 -9.96 -9.16 -0.39
CA GLY A 39 -9.76 -8.42 -1.63
C GLY A 39 -9.09 -9.29 -2.68
N ALA A 40 -9.20 -8.91 -3.95
CA ALA A 40 -8.62 -9.67 -5.07
C ALA A 40 -7.08 -9.60 -5.17
N ARG A 41 -6.44 -8.78 -4.32
CA ARG A 41 -4.99 -8.55 -4.25
C ARG A 41 -4.37 -8.28 -5.63
N ILE A 42 -5.05 -7.46 -6.44
CA ILE A 42 -4.71 -7.29 -7.86
C ILE A 42 -3.30 -6.74 -8.03
N ARG A 43 -2.92 -5.72 -7.24
CA ARG A 43 -1.62 -5.04 -7.33
C ARG A 43 -0.44 -5.98 -7.03
N PRO A 44 -0.38 -6.67 -5.87
CA PRO A 44 0.71 -7.60 -5.61
C PRO A 44 0.72 -8.78 -6.60
N ARG A 45 -0.45 -9.25 -7.06
CA ARG A 45 -0.50 -10.28 -8.11
C ARG A 45 0.12 -9.82 -9.42
N LEU A 46 -0.14 -8.57 -9.84
CA LEU A 46 0.47 -7.97 -11.01
C LEU A 46 1.99 -7.86 -10.84
N THR A 47 2.46 -7.35 -9.70
CA THR A 47 3.90 -7.25 -9.41
C THR A 47 4.60 -8.60 -9.50
N LEU A 48 4.04 -9.64 -8.90
CA LEU A 48 4.60 -10.99 -8.94
C LEU A 48 4.52 -11.61 -10.34
N ALA A 49 3.45 -11.35 -11.09
CA ALA A 49 3.33 -11.83 -12.47
C ALA A 49 4.40 -11.20 -13.39
N VAL A 50 4.67 -9.90 -13.23
CA VAL A 50 5.71 -9.18 -13.97
C VAL A 50 7.09 -9.70 -13.57
N ALA A 51 7.37 -9.85 -12.27
CA ALA A 51 8.63 -10.43 -11.81
C ALA A 51 8.87 -11.83 -12.39
N ALA A 52 7.85 -12.70 -12.38
CA ALA A 52 7.93 -14.04 -12.95
C ALA A 52 8.16 -14.01 -14.47
N ALA A 53 7.45 -13.16 -15.21
CA ALA A 53 7.62 -13.00 -16.66
C ALA A 53 9.02 -12.50 -17.04
N CYS A 54 9.69 -11.79 -16.14
CA CYS A 54 11.05 -11.29 -16.31
C CYS A 54 12.14 -12.20 -15.71
N GLY A 55 11.79 -13.41 -15.28
CA GLY A 55 12.77 -14.38 -14.80
C GLY A 55 13.23 -14.16 -13.35
N GLU A 56 12.30 -13.80 -12.45
CA GLU A 56 12.48 -13.65 -10.99
C GLU A 56 13.69 -14.42 -10.43
N ASP A 57 14.72 -13.68 -10.03
CA ASP A 57 15.96 -14.20 -9.43
C ASP A 57 16.06 -13.93 -7.92
N ALA A 58 15.20 -13.05 -7.39
CA ALA A 58 15.14 -12.67 -5.99
C ALA A 58 13.69 -12.61 -5.47
N PRO A 59 13.08 -13.76 -5.13
CA PRO A 59 11.67 -13.82 -4.69
C PRO A 59 11.36 -12.91 -3.49
N ALA A 60 12.26 -12.80 -2.52
CA ALA A 60 12.08 -11.92 -1.36
C ALA A 60 11.93 -10.43 -1.74
N VAL A 61 12.62 -9.98 -2.79
CA VAL A 61 12.54 -8.61 -3.30
C VAL A 61 11.19 -8.39 -3.98
N SER A 62 10.78 -9.31 -4.84
CA SER A 62 9.50 -9.23 -5.55
C SER A 62 8.30 -9.30 -4.59
N ASP A 63 8.38 -10.13 -3.54
CA ASP A 63 7.39 -10.19 -2.47
C ASP A 63 7.31 -8.85 -1.75
N ALA A 64 8.45 -8.31 -1.33
CA ALA A 64 8.49 -7.04 -0.64
C ALA A 64 7.94 -5.89 -1.51
N ALA A 65 8.25 -5.87 -2.81
CA ALA A 65 7.70 -4.89 -3.75
C ALA A 65 6.18 -4.99 -3.85
N GLY A 66 5.64 -6.19 -4.06
CA GLY A 66 4.19 -6.41 -4.13
C GLY A 66 3.48 -6.04 -2.84
N ILE A 67 4.06 -6.41 -1.69
CA ILE A 67 3.48 -6.11 -0.38
C ILE A 67 3.56 -4.62 -0.05
N ALA A 68 4.67 -3.95 -0.35
CA ALA A 68 4.78 -2.51 -0.15
C ALA A 68 3.72 -1.74 -0.94
N ILE A 69 3.46 -2.14 -2.19
CA ILE A 69 2.40 -1.54 -3.02
C ILE A 69 1.01 -1.79 -2.41
N GLU A 70 0.71 -2.99 -1.91
CA GLU A 70 -0.59 -3.28 -1.29
C GLU A 70 -0.77 -2.53 0.04
N LEU A 71 0.28 -2.43 0.87
CA LEU A 71 0.25 -1.65 2.12
C LEU A 71 -0.01 -0.17 1.84
N MET A 72 0.66 0.39 0.84
CA MET A 72 0.46 1.76 0.40
C MET A 72 -0.97 1.99 -0.12
N HIS A 73 -1.50 1.04 -0.91
CA HIS A 73 -2.89 1.08 -1.35
C HIS A 73 -3.87 1.02 -0.18
N CYS A 74 -3.63 0.16 0.81
CA CYS A 74 -4.45 0.11 2.02
C CYS A 74 -4.38 1.43 2.78
N ALA A 75 -3.20 2.03 2.93
CA ALA A 75 -3.03 3.33 3.57
C ALA A 75 -3.85 4.43 2.88
N SER A 76 -3.79 4.50 1.54
CA SER A 76 -4.54 5.51 0.78
C SER A 76 -6.04 5.36 1.00
N LEU A 77 -6.56 4.13 1.05
CA LEU A 77 -7.98 3.88 1.33
C LEU A 77 -8.38 4.28 2.76
N VAL A 78 -7.51 4.06 3.75
CA VAL A 78 -7.79 4.47 5.13
C VAL A 78 -7.95 5.97 5.24
N HIS A 79 -7.07 6.73 4.55
CA HIS A 79 -7.14 8.18 4.53
C HIS A 79 -8.29 8.69 3.66
N ASP A 80 -8.53 8.13 2.47
CA ASP A 80 -9.68 8.47 1.62
C ASP A 80 -11.01 8.30 2.36
N ASP A 81 -11.13 7.28 3.22
CA ASP A 81 -12.35 7.04 3.98
C ASP A 81 -12.66 8.13 5.03
N LEU A 82 -11.73 9.02 5.39
CA LEU A 82 -11.93 10.02 6.46
C LEU A 82 -13.01 11.07 6.09
N PRO A 83 -13.65 11.71 7.11
CA PRO A 83 -14.67 12.73 6.87
C PRO A 83 -14.22 13.95 6.05
N CYS A 84 -12.92 14.25 6.02
CA CYS A 84 -12.37 15.33 5.21
C CYS A 84 -12.13 14.94 3.73
N PHE A 85 -12.40 13.69 3.36
CA PHE A 85 -12.30 13.16 1.99
C PHE A 85 -13.64 12.52 1.58
N ASP A 86 -13.74 11.19 1.46
CA ASP A 86 -14.96 10.51 0.99
C ASP A 86 -16.05 10.38 2.08
N ASP A 87 -15.72 10.61 3.37
CA ASP A 87 -16.61 10.38 4.52
C ASP A 87 -17.29 9.00 4.48
N ALA A 88 -16.52 7.97 4.11
CA ALA A 88 -17.08 6.66 3.82
C ALA A 88 -17.32 5.85 5.10
N ASP A 89 -18.59 5.55 5.38
CA ASP A 89 -18.96 4.73 6.54
C ASP A 89 -18.43 3.27 6.45
N THR A 90 -18.35 2.74 5.23
CA THR A 90 -18.02 1.33 4.99
C THR A 90 -17.04 1.14 3.84
N ARG A 91 -16.20 0.11 3.95
CA ARG A 91 -15.24 -0.32 2.95
C ARG A 91 -15.28 -1.85 2.83
N ARG A 92 -15.52 -2.35 1.61
CA ARG A 92 -15.59 -3.80 1.31
C ARG A 92 -16.53 -4.58 2.25
N GLY A 93 -17.70 -4.00 2.56
CA GLY A 93 -18.71 -4.61 3.42
C GLY A 93 -18.39 -4.63 4.91
N ARG A 94 -17.36 -3.88 5.36
CA ARG A 94 -17.03 -3.66 6.77
C ARG A 94 -17.04 -2.17 7.08
N ALA A 95 -17.21 -1.78 8.34
CA ALA A 95 -16.99 -0.39 8.76
C ALA A 95 -15.60 0.08 8.31
N SER A 96 -15.48 1.31 7.82
CA SER A 96 -14.17 1.91 7.54
C SER A 96 -13.36 2.06 8.84
N VAL A 97 -12.06 2.33 8.74
CA VAL A 97 -11.19 2.38 9.93
C VAL A 97 -11.64 3.49 10.89
N HIS A 98 -12.00 4.66 10.37
CA HIS A 98 -12.40 5.78 11.21
C HIS A 98 -13.73 5.51 11.92
N ARG A 99 -14.67 4.79 11.28
CA ARG A 99 -15.92 4.37 11.93
C ARG A 99 -15.70 3.29 12.99
N ALA A 100 -14.78 2.36 12.76
CA ALA A 100 -14.52 1.26 13.70
C ALA A 100 -13.63 1.66 14.89
N PHE A 101 -12.67 2.57 14.68
CA PHE A 101 -11.62 2.89 15.66
C PHE A 101 -11.54 4.36 16.05
N GLY A 102 -12.23 5.25 15.35
CA GLY A 102 -12.13 6.70 15.49
C GLY A 102 -11.10 7.32 14.54
N GLU A 103 -11.32 8.59 14.19
CA GLU A 103 -10.47 9.35 13.26
C GLU A 103 -8.99 9.40 13.67
N PRO A 104 -8.61 9.66 14.95
CA PRO A 104 -7.19 9.73 15.32
C PRO A 104 -6.44 8.43 15.04
N LEU A 105 -7.09 7.27 15.25
CA LEU A 105 -6.48 5.97 14.95
C LEU A 105 -6.48 5.66 13.46
N ALA A 106 -7.45 6.15 12.70
CA ALA A 106 -7.45 5.99 11.24
C ALA A 106 -6.29 6.76 10.61
N VAL A 107 -6.05 8.00 11.02
CA VAL A 107 -4.89 8.80 10.56
C VAL A 107 -3.59 8.04 10.85
N LEU A 108 -3.38 7.64 12.12
CA LEU A 108 -2.17 6.93 12.52
C LEU A 108 -2.01 5.56 11.86
N ALA A 109 -3.11 4.85 11.57
CA ALA A 109 -3.06 3.57 10.87
C ALA A 109 -2.62 3.75 9.42
N GLY A 110 -3.11 4.77 8.72
CA GLY A 110 -2.63 5.11 7.38
C GLY A 110 -1.14 5.48 7.38
N ASP A 111 -0.72 6.36 8.29
CA ASP A 111 0.69 6.77 8.45
C ASP A 111 1.61 5.56 8.70
N ALA A 112 1.21 4.69 9.62
CA ALA A 112 1.96 3.49 9.96
C ALA A 112 2.06 2.51 8.78
N LEU A 113 1.00 2.38 7.97
CA LEU A 113 1.02 1.54 6.77
C LEU A 113 1.94 2.09 5.68
N ILE A 114 1.98 3.42 5.49
CA ILE A 114 2.93 4.10 4.59
C ILE A 114 4.37 3.77 5.01
N VAL A 115 4.70 3.96 6.30
CA VAL A 115 6.03 3.65 6.83
C VAL A 115 6.35 2.16 6.71
N LEU A 116 5.38 1.29 6.99
CA LEU A 116 5.55 -0.16 6.90
C LEU A 116 5.83 -0.62 5.47
N ALA A 117 5.28 0.05 4.45
CA ALA A 117 5.58 -0.23 3.05
C ALA A 117 7.08 -0.08 2.75
N TYR A 118 7.69 1.04 3.16
CA TYR A 118 9.13 1.26 2.97
C TYR A 118 10.00 0.33 3.83
N GLN A 119 9.59 0.04 5.07
CA GLN A 119 10.27 -0.96 5.90
C GLN A 119 10.24 -2.35 5.26
N THR A 120 9.12 -2.70 4.61
CA THR A 120 8.97 -3.98 3.90
C THR A 120 9.94 -4.07 2.72
N LEU A 121 10.07 -3.00 1.91
CA LEU A 121 11.08 -2.94 0.84
C LEU A 121 12.49 -3.14 1.39
N ALA A 122 12.86 -2.37 2.41
CA ALA A 122 14.20 -2.44 3.01
C ALA A 122 14.51 -3.85 3.54
N GLN A 123 13.54 -4.50 4.20
CA GLN A 123 13.71 -5.84 4.75
C GLN A 123 13.81 -6.92 3.66
N GLY A 124 13.05 -6.80 2.58
CA GLY A 124 13.08 -7.75 1.46
C GLY A 124 14.32 -7.63 0.58
N ALA A 125 14.92 -6.43 0.52
CA ALA A 125 16.10 -6.14 -0.27
C ALA A 125 17.43 -6.37 0.45
N VAL A 126 17.44 -6.92 1.68
CA VAL A 126 18.67 -7.15 2.46
C VAL A 126 19.73 -7.95 1.68
N THR A 127 19.31 -8.95 0.90
CA THR A 127 20.22 -9.77 0.09
C THR A 127 20.52 -9.16 -1.29
N GLN A 128 19.80 -8.11 -1.69
CA GLN A 128 19.91 -7.41 -2.98
C GLN A 128 19.87 -5.88 -2.77
N PRO A 129 20.79 -5.31 -1.97
CA PRO A 129 20.70 -3.91 -1.52
C PRO A 129 20.76 -2.89 -2.65
N LEU A 130 21.40 -3.25 -3.79
CA LEU A 130 21.47 -2.38 -4.97
C LEU A 130 20.11 -2.09 -5.60
N ARG A 131 19.12 -2.99 -5.45
CA ARG A 131 17.76 -2.81 -5.96
C ARG A 131 16.90 -1.88 -5.10
N LEU A 132 17.27 -1.69 -3.83
CA LEU A 132 16.44 -0.96 -2.86
C LEU A 132 16.21 0.50 -3.28
N GLY A 133 17.25 1.17 -3.78
CA GLY A 133 17.15 2.57 -4.20
C GLY A 133 16.10 2.77 -5.29
N GLN A 134 16.10 1.92 -6.32
CA GLN A 134 15.12 2.00 -7.40
C GLN A 134 13.71 1.66 -6.89
N LEU A 135 13.56 0.64 -6.05
CA LEU A 135 12.24 0.28 -5.51
C LEU A 135 11.63 1.40 -4.67
N ILE A 136 12.43 2.07 -3.84
CA ILE A 136 11.99 3.24 -3.07
C ILE A 136 11.58 4.38 -4.01
N LEU A 137 12.37 4.67 -5.04
CA LEU A 137 12.06 5.72 -6.02
C LEU A 137 10.77 5.40 -6.80
N THR A 138 10.63 4.17 -7.30
CA THR A 138 9.43 3.74 -8.03
C THR A 138 8.18 3.83 -7.17
N LEU A 139 8.23 3.39 -5.90
CA LEU A 139 7.09 3.51 -4.99
C LEU A 139 6.81 4.99 -4.65
N GLY A 140 7.85 5.77 -4.36
CA GLY A 140 7.73 7.20 -4.03
C GLY A 140 7.12 8.01 -5.17
N GLN A 141 7.54 7.76 -6.41
CA GLN A 141 6.99 8.41 -7.61
C GLN A 141 5.52 8.05 -7.87
N ALA A 142 5.09 6.84 -7.50
CA ALA A 142 3.71 6.42 -7.69
C ALA A 142 2.74 6.97 -6.63
N VAL A 143 3.27 7.56 -5.56
CA VAL A 143 2.47 7.99 -4.40
C VAL A 143 2.57 9.49 -4.18
N GLY A 144 3.77 10.06 -4.32
CA GLY A 144 4.09 11.42 -3.91
C GLY A 144 3.72 12.50 -4.92
N VAL A 145 4.66 13.41 -5.14
CA VAL A 145 4.54 14.60 -6.00
C VAL A 145 5.68 14.61 -7.03
N PRO A 146 5.52 15.27 -8.20
CA PRO A 146 4.36 16.05 -8.66
C PRO A 146 3.19 15.19 -9.18
N CYS A 147 3.43 13.89 -9.34
CA CYS A 147 2.49 12.88 -9.81
C CYS A 147 2.41 11.77 -8.76
N GLY A 148 1.35 10.98 -8.75
CA GLY A 148 1.09 9.91 -7.80
C GLY A 148 -0.24 10.06 -7.07
N ILE A 149 -0.57 9.09 -6.22
CA ILE A 149 -1.86 9.04 -5.51
C ILE A 149 -2.16 10.34 -4.76
N VAL A 150 -1.20 10.86 -3.99
CA VAL A 150 -1.39 12.05 -3.16
C VAL A 150 -1.62 13.27 -4.03
N ALA A 151 -0.84 13.44 -5.11
CA ALA A 151 -1.08 14.51 -6.07
C ALA A 151 -2.46 14.39 -6.74
N GLY A 152 -2.87 13.17 -7.10
CA GLY A 152 -4.20 12.87 -7.63
C GLY A 152 -5.34 13.23 -6.67
N GLN A 153 -5.20 12.88 -5.39
CA GLN A 153 -6.14 13.26 -4.33
C GLN A 153 -6.18 14.76 -4.11
N ALA A 154 -5.02 15.44 -4.12
CA ALA A 154 -4.94 16.87 -3.93
C ALA A 154 -5.69 17.68 -5.01
N TRP A 155 -5.79 17.16 -6.24
CA TRP A 155 -6.60 17.80 -7.29
C TRP A 155 -8.09 17.88 -6.94
N GLU A 156 -8.62 17.02 -6.07
CA GLU A 156 -10.00 17.14 -5.58
C GLU A 156 -10.21 18.36 -4.68
N CYS A 157 -9.12 18.87 -4.08
CA CYS A 157 -9.14 20.06 -3.25
C CYS A 157 -8.96 21.36 -4.05
N GLU A 158 -8.64 21.27 -5.34
CA GLU A 158 -8.45 22.44 -6.22
C GLU A 158 -9.78 22.92 -6.81
N PRO A 159 -9.93 24.23 -7.12
CA PRO A 159 -11.18 24.79 -7.66
C PRO A 159 -11.60 24.19 -9.01
N ALA A 160 -10.64 23.65 -9.77
CA ALA A 160 -10.86 22.96 -11.04
C ALA A 160 -9.88 21.80 -11.16
N ALA A 161 -10.41 20.60 -11.43
CA ALA A 161 -9.62 19.40 -11.62
C ALA A 161 -9.67 18.95 -13.08
N ASP A 162 -8.51 18.62 -13.66
CA ASP A 162 -8.45 17.85 -14.90
C ASP A 162 -8.75 16.38 -14.57
N LEU A 163 -9.93 15.91 -14.98
CA LEU A 163 -10.43 14.58 -14.67
C LEU A 163 -9.54 13.44 -15.22
N ALA A 164 -8.85 13.68 -16.34
CA ALA A 164 -7.95 12.69 -16.93
C ALA A 164 -6.64 12.56 -16.12
N LEU A 165 -6.10 13.68 -15.67
CA LEU A 165 -4.96 13.72 -14.73
C LEU A 165 -5.34 13.07 -13.40
N TYR A 166 -6.49 13.42 -12.84
CA TYR A 166 -7.02 12.83 -11.60
C TYR A 166 -7.06 11.29 -11.64
N GLN A 167 -7.69 10.70 -12.66
CA GLN A 167 -7.85 9.24 -12.75
C GLN A 167 -6.52 8.51 -12.94
N ARG A 168 -5.62 9.07 -13.76
CA ARG A 168 -4.28 8.51 -14.01
C ARG A 168 -3.48 8.43 -12.72
N GLU A 169 -3.50 9.51 -11.93
CA GLU A 169 -2.67 9.62 -10.74
C GLU A 169 -3.26 8.89 -9.52
N LYS A 170 -4.56 9.04 -9.24
CA LYS A 170 -5.20 8.38 -8.08
C LYS A 170 -5.25 6.86 -8.19
N THR A 171 -5.44 6.33 -9.40
CA THR A 171 -5.63 4.88 -9.59
C THR A 171 -4.49 4.22 -10.35
N GLY A 172 -4.03 4.83 -11.44
CA GLY A 172 -3.06 4.23 -12.37
C GLY A 172 -1.64 4.15 -11.82
N ALA A 173 -1.22 5.09 -10.98
CA ALA A 173 0.16 5.21 -10.52
C ALA A 173 0.68 3.95 -9.80
N LEU A 174 -0.09 3.37 -8.87
CA LEU A 174 0.34 2.13 -8.20
C LEU A 174 0.29 0.89 -9.11
N PHE A 175 -0.57 0.86 -10.12
CA PHE A 175 -0.52 -0.22 -11.11
C PHE A 175 0.74 -0.13 -11.97
N ALA A 176 1.11 1.09 -12.36
CA ALA A 176 2.38 1.35 -13.04
C ALA A 176 3.58 0.99 -12.14
N ALA A 177 3.57 1.33 -10.85
CA ALA A 177 4.65 0.89 -9.94
C ALA A 177 4.79 -0.64 -9.91
N GLY A 178 3.67 -1.35 -9.93
CA GLY A 178 3.66 -2.82 -9.99
C GLY A 178 4.27 -3.39 -11.27
N SER A 179 4.27 -2.65 -12.38
CA SER A 179 4.90 -3.06 -13.64
C SER A 179 6.34 -2.58 -13.80
N HIS A 180 6.79 -1.59 -13.03
CA HIS A 180 8.13 -0.99 -13.12
C HIS A 180 9.08 -1.44 -12.00
N SER A 181 8.83 -2.57 -11.34
CA SER A 181 9.64 -3.07 -10.22
C SER A 181 11.05 -3.55 -10.59
N GLN A 182 11.55 -3.16 -11.76
CA GLN A 182 12.94 -3.37 -12.18
C GLN A 182 13.75 -2.07 -12.05
N ALA A 183 14.68 -2.07 -11.10
CA ALA A 183 16.10 -2.20 -11.43
C ALA A 183 16.76 -3.11 -10.38
#